data_AF-A0A918IZQ0-F1
#
_entry.id   AF-A0A918IZQ0-F1
#
_cell.length_a   1.000
_cell.length_b   1.000
_cell.length_c   1.000
_cell.angle_alpha   90.00
_cell.angle_beta   90.00
_cell.angle_gamma   90.00
#
_symmetry.space_group_name_H-M   'P 1'
#
loop_
_entity.id
_entity.type
_entity.pdbx_description
1 polymer ?
#
loop_
_entity_poly.entity_id
_entity_poly.type
_entity_poly.pdbx_seq_one_letter_code
_entity_poly.pdbx_strand_id
1 'polypeptide(L)'
;MPMKRALALLLGGLETSLDLMESLPDADLPLRAALARRRRAVILLRGRLSRNDRPRILHRSGQSVRLSDLLQKETELLAQFESAIALPGLDAEFVRLLRSLRAEAEELRLVLARSIEGRVDPGPSQVRRSS
;
A
#
# COMPACT_ATOMS: atom_id res chain seq x y z
N MET A 1 20.24 -2.71 15.42
CA MET A 1 20.42 -3.00 13.99
C MET A 1 19.42 -2.19 13.16
N PRO A 2 19.83 -1.04 12.59
CA PRO A 2 18.93 -0.13 11.88
C PRO A 2 18.25 -0.77 10.65
N MET A 3 18.98 -1.62 9.92
CA MET A 3 18.47 -2.32 8.75
C MET A 3 17.30 -3.26 9.09
N LYS A 4 17.47 -4.14 10.09
CA LYS A 4 16.41 -5.06 10.52
C LYS A 4 15.14 -4.33 10.93
N ARG A 5 15.29 -3.22 11.67
CA ARG A 5 14.16 -2.40 12.11
C ARG A 5 13.43 -1.77 10.92
N ALA A 6 14.15 -1.23 9.95
CA ALA A 6 13.56 -0.65 8.75
C ALA A 6 12.82 -1.69 7.89
N LEU A 7 13.39 -2.88 7.71
CA LEU A 7 12.73 -3.96 6.96
C LEU A 7 11.51 -4.52 7.70
N ALA A 8 11.58 -4.62 9.04
CA ALA A 8 10.43 -5.01 9.86
C ALA A 8 9.30 -3.97 9.80
N LEU A 9 9.64 -2.68 9.82
CA LEU A 9 8.68 -1.59 9.64
C LEU A 9 8.02 -1.65 8.26
N LEU A 10 8.81 -1.87 7.21
CA LEU A 10 8.31 -2.01 5.84
C LEU A 10 7.36 -3.21 5.72
N LEU A 11 7.74 -4.38 6.27
CA LEU A 11 6.87 -5.55 6.30
C LEU A 11 5.57 -5.26 7.05
N GLY A 12 5.67 -4.60 8.21
CA GLY A 12 4.50 -4.22 9.00
C GLY A 12 3.56 -3.28 8.24
N GLY A 13 4.13 -2.33 7.50
CA GLY A 13 3.39 -1.42 6.62
C GLY A 13 2.68 -2.15 5.49
N LEU A 14 3.34 -3.13 4.85
CA LEU A 14 2.77 -3.91 3.74
C LEU A 14 1.61 -4.79 4.19
N GLU A 15 1.77 -5.47 5.32
CA GLU A 15 0.71 -6.28 5.91
C GLU A 15 -0.47 -5.40 6.37
N THR A 16 -0.22 -4.20 6.93
CA THR A 16 -1.30 -3.25 7.26
C THR A 16 -2.03 -2.75 6.00
N SER A 17 -1.30 -2.43 4.93
CA SER A 17 -1.91 -2.05 3.64
C SER A 17 -2.77 -3.20 3.11
N LEU A 18 -2.28 -4.44 3.18
CA LEU A 18 -3.04 -5.62 2.78
C LEU A 18 -4.36 -5.74 3.56
N ASP A 19 -4.31 -5.64 4.89
CA ASP A 19 -5.51 -5.69 5.74
C ASP A 19 -6.53 -4.60 5.38
N LEU A 20 -6.07 -3.37 5.13
CA LEU A 20 -6.94 -2.28 4.69
C LEU A 20 -7.59 -2.57 3.34
N MET A 21 -6.82 -3.09 2.38
CA MET A 21 -7.34 -3.48 1.06
C MET A 21 -8.39 -4.60 1.14
N GLU A 22 -8.18 -5.58 2.02
CA GLU A 22 -9.12 -6.70 2.23
C GLU A 22 -10.40 -6.26 2.96
N SER A 23 -10.32 -5.20 3.75
CA SER A 23 -11.45 -4.66 4.52
C SER A 23 -12.30 -3.66 3.73
N LEU A 24 -11.93 -3.32 2.49
CA LEU A 24 -12.71 -2.44 1.63
C LEU A 24 -13.89 -3.21 0.99
N PRO A 25 -15.15 -2.81 1.24
CA PRO A 25 -16.32 -3.54 0.79
C PRO A 25 -16.51 -3.55 -0.74
N ASP A 26 -16.03 -2.51 -1.43
CA ASP A 26 -16.17 -2.33 -2.89
C ASP A 26 -14.81 -2.14 -3.57
N ALA A 27 -13.97 -3.18 -3.54
CA ALA A 27 -12.72 -3.17 -4.30
C ALA A 27 -13.01 -3.28 -5.80
N ASP A 28 -12.85 -2.17 -6.52
CA ASP A 28 -12.85 -2.10 -7.99
C ASP A 28 -11.78 -3.05 -8.60
N LEU A 29 -11.94 -3.41 -9.88
CA LEU A 29 -11.00 -4.27 -10.62
C LEU A 29 -9.50 -3.90 -10.44
N PRO A 30 -9.10 -2.61 -10.49
CA PRO A 30 -7.71 -2.20 -10.26
C PRO A 30 -7.21 -2.51 -8.83
N LEU A 31 -8.09 -2.37 -7.83
CA LEU A 31 -7.78 -2.68 -6.43
C LEU A 31 -7.58 -4.18 -6.22
N ARG A 32 -8.35 -5.03 -6.91
CA ARG A 32 -8.19 -6.49 -6.85
C ARG A 32 -6.88 -6.97 -7.46
N ALA A 33 -6.47 -6.40 -8.59
CA ALA A 33 -5.17 -6.69 -9.20
C ALA A 33 -4.02 -6.26 -8.27
N ALA A 34 -4.14 -5.07 -7.66
CA ALA A 34 -3.18 -4.59 -6.67
C ALA A 34 -3.14 -5.47 -5.40
N LEU A 35 -4.28 -5.99 -4.94
CA LEU A 35 -4.37 -6.88 -3.79
C LEU A 35 -3.54 -8.16 -3.99
N ALA A 36 -3.67 -8.79 -5.17
CA ALA A 36 -2.89 -9.98 -5.50
C ALA A 36 -1.38 -9.71 -5.52
N ARG A 37 -0.96 -8.56 -6.07
CA ARG A 37 0.44 -8.11 -6.04
C ARG A 37 0.92 -7.85 -4.61
N ARG A 38 0.11 -7.19 -3.78
CA ARG A 38 0.41 -6.92 -2.37
C ARG A 38 0.62 -8.19 -1.55
N ARG A 39 -0.25 -9.20 -1.71
CA ARG A 39 -0.10 -10.51 -1.05
C ARG A 39 1.24 -11.17 -1.40
N ARG A 40 1.63 -11.15 -2.68
CA ARG A 40 2.92 -11.69 -3.12
C ARG A 40 4.09 -10.92 -2.51
N ALA A 41 4.02 -9.58 -2.47
CA ALA A 41 5.03 -8.73 -1.86
C ALA A 41 5.26 -9.07 -0.37
N VAL A 42 4.18 -9.22 0.40
CA VAL A 42 4.23 -9.63 1.81
C VAL A 42 4.89 -11.00 1.96
N ILE A 43 4.50 -11.99 1.16
CA ILE A 43 5.09 -13.35 1.19
C ILE A 43 6.59 -13.31 0.90
N LEU A 44 7.00 -12.59 -0.16
CA LEU A 44 8.39 -12.46 -0.55
C LEU A 44 9.22 -11.81 0.56
N LEU A 45 8.75 -10.70 1.13
CA LEU A 45 9.47 -9.99 2.18
C LEU A 45 9.52 -10.80 3.49
N ARG A 46 8.45 -11.51 3.84
CA ARG A 46 8.44 -12.47 4.96
C ARG A 46 9.45 -13.60 4.78
N GLY A 47 9.62 -14.09 3.55
CA GLY A 47 10.62 -15.13 3.24
C GLY A 47 12.06 -14.67 3.45
N ARG A 48 12.32 -13.36 3.30
CA ARG A 48 13.64 -12.75 3.49
C ARG A 48 13.93 -12.33 4.94
N LEU A 49 12.89 -12.23 5.79
CA LEU A 49 13.03 -11.86 7.20
C LEU A 49 12.93 -13.08 8.13
N SER A 50 13.84 -13.15 9.11
CA SER A 50 13.79 -14.16 10.17
C SER A 50 12.46 -14.09 10.92
N ARG A 51 11.94 -15.23 11.37
CA ARG A 51 10.67 -15.30 12.12
C ARG A 51 10.65 -14.39 13.34
N ASN A 52 11.80 -14.20 14.00
CA ASN A 52 11.94 -13.33 15.18
C ASN A 52 11.91 -11.82 14.86
N ASP A 53 12.16 -11.46 13.60
CA ASP A 53 12.19 -10.08 13.13
C ASP A 53 10.84 -9.65 12.51
N ARG A 54 9.81 -10.52 12.55
CA ARG A 54 8.49 -10.25 11.97
C ARG A 54 7.63 -9.44 12.95
N PRO A 55 7.01 -8.32 12.50
CA PRO A 55 6.09 -7.58 13.34
C PRO A 55 4.88 -8.46 13.71
N ARG A 56 4.45 -8.39 14.98
CA ARG A 56 3.17 -8.96 15.41
C ARG A 56 2.10 -7.94 15.08
N ILE A 57 1.41 -8.11 13.96
CA ILE A 57 0.32 -7.22 13.59
C ILE A 57 -0.93 -7.61 14.36
N LEU A 58 -1.51 -6.63 15.03
CA LEU A 58 -2.86 -6.69 15.55
C LEU A 58 -3.81 -6.34 14.41
N HIS A 59 -4.49 -7.36 13.88
CA HIS A 59 -5.59 -7.16 12.94
C HIS A 59 -6.63 -6.21 13.57
N ARG A 60 -6.92 -5.09 12.91
CA ARG A 60 -7.99 -4.18 13.33
C ARG A 60 -9.32 -4.68 12.80
N SER A 61 -9.90 -5.68 13.44
CA SER A 61 -11.26 -6.12 13.13
C SER A 61 -12.28 -5.06 13.60
N GLY A 62 -13.20 -4.66 12.72
CA GLY A 62 -14.38 -3.88 13.08
C GLY A 62 -14.32 -2.35 12.87
N GLN A 63 -13.23 -1.79 12.32
CA GLN A 63 -13.22 -0.38 11.90
C GLN A 63 -13.72 -0.24 10.46
N SER A 64 -14.60 0.74 10.22
CA SER A 64 -14.96 1.16 8.86
C SER A 64 -13.71 1.76 8.20
N VAL A 65 -13.17 1.05 7.20
CA VAL A 65 -11.98 1.47 6.45
C VAL A 65 -12.42 2.34 5.28
N ARG A 66 -11.83 3.54 5.17
CA ARG A 66 -12.05 4.47 4.06
C ARG A 66 -10.92 4.37 3.04
N LEU A 67 -11.21 4.70 1.78
CA LEU A 67 -10.18 4.81 0.73
C LEU A 67 -9.08 5.82 1.09
N SER A 68 -9.42 6.88 1.83
CA SER A 68 -8.45 7.86 2.35
C SER A 68 -7.41 7.25 3.28
N ASP A 69 -7.82 6.27 4.10
CA ASP A 69 -6.93 5.60 5.06
C ASP A 69 -5.92 4.75 4.31
N LEU A 70 -6.37 4.05 3.25
CA LEU A 70 -5.49 3.29 2.37
C LEU A 70 -4.55 4.21 1.58
N LEU A 71 -5.03 5.35 1.07
CA LEU A 71 -4.17 6.33 0.38
C LEU A 71 -3.05 6.86 1.29
N GLN A 72 -3.41 7.22 2.53
CA GLN A 72 -2.42 7.64 3.53
C GLN A 72 -1.42 6.52 3.79
N LYS A 73 -1.89 5.28 3.95
CA LYS A 73 -1.04 4.11 4.18
C LYS A 73 -0.05 3.87 3.04
N GLU A 74 -0.48 3.99 1.79
CA GLU A 74 0.39 3.85 0.62
C GLU A 74 1.45 4.96 0.57
N THR A 75 1.09 6.18 0.97
CA THR A 75 2.04 7.30 1.05
C THR A 75 3.12 7.05 2.10
N GLU A 76 2.75 6.56 3.30
CA GLU A 76 3.70 6.15 4.32
C GLU A 76 4.62 5.02 3.84
N LEU A 77 4.07 4.05 3.12
CA LEU A 77 4.80 2.91 2.57
C LEU A 77 5.89 3.35 1.59
N LEU A 78 5.62 4.34 0.74
CA LEU A 78 6.63 4.88 -0.19
C LEU A 78 7.85 5.44 0.56
N ALA A 79 7.62 6.21 1.63
CA ALA A 79 8.71 6.73 2.46
C ALA A 79 9.50 5.61 3.16
N GLN A 80 8.80 4.54 3.58
CA GLN A 80 9.45 3.35 4.14
C GLN A 80 10.28 2.59 3.11
N PHE A 81 9.81 2.47 1.87
CA PHE A 81 10.57 1.87 0.77
C PHE A 81 11.84 2.67 0.47
N GLU A 82 11.74 3.99 0.37
CA GLU A 82 12.90 4.85 0.14
C GLU A 82 13.95 4.71 1.24
N SER A 83 13.48 4.72 2.50
CA SER A 83 14.34 4.50 3.66
C SER A 83 15.01 3.12 3.63
N ALA A 84 14.27 2.08 3.24
CA ALA A 84 14.80 0.72 3.15
C ALA A 84 15.81 0.56 2.00
N ILE A 85 15.53 1.14 0.83
CA ILE A 85 16.41 1.10 -0.35
C ILE A 85 17.75 1.80 -0.08
N ALA A 86 17.74 2.86 0.72
CA ALA A 86 18.93 3.63 1.07
C ALA A 86 19.84 2.92 2.11
N LEU A 87 19.45 1.75 2.64
CA LEU A 87 20.24 1.05 3.65
C LEU A 87 21.53 0.45 3.05
N PRO A 88 22.69 0.68 3.69
CA PRO A 88 23.92 0.04 3.28
C PRO A 88 23.89 -1.46 3.57
N GLY A 89 24.53 -2.25 2.71
CA GLY A 89 24.68 -3.70 2.89
C GLY A 89 23.50 -4.55 2.40
N LEU A 90 22.53 -3.96 1.70
CA LEU A 90 21.52 -4.73 0.99
C LEU A 90 22.09 -5.31 -0.31
N ASP A 91 21.75 -6.57 -0.58
CA ASP A 91 22.05 -7.23 -1.85
C ASP A 91 21.37 -6.50 -3.02
N ALA A 92 22.05 -6.40 -4.17
CA ALA A 92 21.54 -5.72 -5.36
C ALA A 92 20.22 -6.30 -5.90
N GLU A 93 20.04 -7.62 -5.83
CA GLU A 93 18.78 -8.30 -6.19
C GLU A 93 17.65 -7.86 -5.25
N PHE A 94 17.95 -7.76 -3.96
CA PHE A 94 16.99 -7.32 -2.97
C PHE A 94 16.63 -5.83 -3.13
N VAL A 95 17.60 -4.97 -3.45
CA VAL A 95 17.36 -3.56 -3.80
C VAL A 95 16.46 -3.46 -5.04
N ARG A 96 16.69 -4.29 -6.07
CA ARG A 96 15.82 -4.33 -7.26
C ARG A 96 14.40 -4.76 -6.91
N LEU A 97 14.24 -5.77 -6.06
CA LEU A 97 12.93 -6.19 -5.55
C LEU A 97 12.22 -5.03 -4.85
N LEU A 98 12.89 -4.36 -3.91
CA LEU A 98 12.32 -3.22 -3.17
C LEU A 98 11.89 -2.08 -4.10
N ARG A 99 12.69 -1.78 -5.15
CA ARG A 99 12.32 -0.77 -6.16
C ARG A 99 11.08 -1.17 -6.97
N SER A 100 10.96 -2.45 -7.34
CA SER A 100 9.76 -2.96 -8.03
C SER A 100 8.52 -2.81 -7.15
N LEU A 101 8.63 -3.20 -5.87
CA LEU A 101 7.52 -3.09 -4.92
C LEU A 101 7.14 -1.64 -4.62
N ARG A 102 8.13 -0.73 -4.56
CA ARG A 102 7.88 0.71 -4.47
C ARG A 102 7.06 1.22 -5.67
N ALA A 103 7.41 0.81 -6.89
CA ALA A 103 6.69 1.22 -8.09
C ALA A 103 5.24 0.74 -8.08
N GLU A 104 4.97 -0.48 -7.60
CA GLU A 104 3.60 -0.99 -7.42
C GLU A 104 2.81 -0.18 -6.38
N ALA A 105 3.45 0.22 -5.26
CA ALA A 105 2.82 1.07 -4.25
C ALA A 105 2.51 2.47 -4.81
N GLU A 106 3.40 3.03 -5.62
CA GLU A 106 3.20 4.33 -6.29
C GLU A 106 2.02 4.27 -7.27
N GLU A 107 1.95 3.23 -8.11
CA GLU A 107 0.83 3.00 -9.02
C GLU A 107 -0.49 2.92 -8.25
N LEU A 108 -0.53 2.15 -7.16
CA LEU A 108 -1.72 2.02 -6.33
C LEU A 108 -2.13 3.36 -5.70
N ARG A 109 -1.17 4.13 -5.16
CA ARG A 109 -1.42 5.47 -4.60
C ARG A 109 -2.08 6.40 -5.62
N LEU A 110 -1.59 6.39 -6.88
CA LEU A 110 -2.15 7.20 -7.96
C LEU A 110 -3.57 6.77 -8.33
N VAL A 111 -3.84 5.46 -8.39
CA VAL A 111 -5.20 4.93 -8.62
C VAL A 111 -6.14 5.38 -7.50
N LEU A 112 -5.73 5.24 -6.23
CA LEU A 112 -6.51 5.64 -5.07
C LEU A 112 -6.82 7.14 -5.05
N ALA A 113 -5.81 7.97 -5.34
CA ALA A 113 -5.98 9.43 -5.41
C ALA A 113 -7.05 9.80 -6.45
N ARG A 114 -6.95 9.23 -7.67
CA ARG A 114 -7.95 9.43 -8.73
C ARG A 114 -9.34 8.94 -8.34
N SER A 115 -9.44 7.79 -7.69
CA SER A 115 -10.73 7.24 -7.22
C SER A 115 -11.37 8.11 -6.13
N ILE A 116 -10.57 8.77 -5.29
CA ILE A 116 -11.08 9.71 -4.28
C ILE A 116 -11.52 11.01 -4.97
N GLU A 117 -10.71 11.58 -5.85
CA GLU A 117 -11.04 12.80 -6.61
C GLU A 117 -12.31 12.60 -7.46
N GLY A 118 -12.43 11.47 -8.15
CA GLY A 118 -13.63 11.13 -8.95
C GLY A 118 -14.89 10.87 -8.13
N ARG A 119 -14.78 10.64 -6.81
CA ARG A 119 -15.92 10.55 -5.89
C ARG A 119 -16.31 11.91 -5.28
N VAL A 120 -15.47 12.93 -5.43
CA VAL A 120 -15.70 14.29 -4.92
C VAL A 120 -16.42 15.18 -5.96
N ASP A 121 -16.83 14.65 -7.11
CA ASP A 121 -17.64 15.39 -8.08
C ASP A 121 -19.14 15.04 -8.01
N PRO A 122 -19.94 15.78 -7.22
CA PRO A 122 -21.36 15.92 -7.48
C PRO A 122 -21.66 17.38 -7.86
N GLY A 123 -21.62 17.69 -9.16
CA GLY A 123 -22.04 19.00 -9.69
C GLY A 123 -22.96 18.88 -10.91
N PRO A 124 -24.28 19.12 -10.78
CA PRO A 124 -25.21 19.00 -11.89
C PRO A 124 -25.15 20.25 -12.77
N SER A 125 -24.76 20.11 -14.03
CA SER A 125 -25.07 21.12 -15.06
C SER A 125 -26.23 20.65 -15.92
N GLN A 126 -27.38 20.38 -15.29
CA GLN A 126 -28.65 20.64 -15.95
C GLN A 126 -28.98 22.12 -15.75
N VAL A 127 -28.59 22.96 -16.71
CA VAL A 127 -29.37 24.15 -17.02
C VAL A 127 -30.02 23.90 -18.37
N ARG A 128 -31.27 23.46 -18.31
CA ARG A 128 -32.22 23.54 -19.42
C ARG A 128 -32.14 24.95 -20.01
N ARG A 129 -31.80 25.08 -21.28
CA ARG A 129 -32.24 26.23 -22.07
C ARG A 129 -33.21 25.71 -23.11
N SER A 130 -34.48 25.76 -22.72
CA SER A 130 -35.59 25.94 -23.65
C SER A 130 -35.57 27.40 -24.07
N SER A 131 -35.39 27.67 -25.37
CA SER A 131 -35.99 28.79 -26.12
C SER A 131 -35.59 28.61 -27.57
#